data_AF-A0A8J3JHN7-F1
#
_entry.id   AF-A0A8J3JHN7-F1
#
_cell.length_a   1.000
_cell.length_b   1.000
_cell.length_c   1.000
_cell.angle_alpha   90.00
_cell.angle_beta   90.00
_cell.angle_gamma   90.00
#
_symmetry.space_group_name_H-M   'P 1'
#
loop_
_entity.id
_entity.type
_entity.pdbx_description
1 polymer ?
#
loop_
_entity_poly.entity_id
_entity_poly.type
_entity_poly.pdbx_seq_one_letter_code
_entity_poly.pdbx_strand_id
1 'polypeptide(L)'
;MPLSAEPYRYALFVVLSVPLAVWAVVDGGEAQRLVATALLRREPRRSRLSGLAAVPIDLVTLAVTGYCWIGVVVNLAYPTRSLFGMSGEYRDSWGGPTLAGAWAVHALAGIVFLLLVPWILRAYVAVWRRVMGA
;
A
#
# COMPACT_ATOMS: atom_id res chain seq x y z
N MET A 1 6.62 -14.41 -1.25
CA MET A 1 6.39 -14.57 0.21
C MET A 1 6.44 -13.20 0.89
N PRO A 2 5.75 -12.95 2.01
CA PRO A 2 5.75 -11.64 2.69
C PRO A 2 7.15 -11.15 3.10
N LEU A 3 8.13 -12.06 3.23
CA LEU A 3 9.53 -11.76 3.57
C LEU A 3 10.48 -11.59 2.36
N SER A 4 9.96 -11.61 1.13
CA SER A 4 10.79 -11.39 -0.07
C SER A 4 10.92 -9.91 -0.42
N ALA A 5 11.92 -9.51 -1.19
CA ALA A 5 12.08 -8.12 -1.66
C ALA A 5 11.00 -7.66 -2.67
N GLU A 6 10.11 -8.55 -3.06
CA GLU A 6 9.11 -8.32 -4.11
C GLU A 6 7.99 -7.34 -3.70
N PRO A 7 7.31 -7.50 -2.54
CA PRO A 7 6.27 -6.56 -2.12
C PRO A 7 6.80 -5.15 -1.88
N TYR A 8 8.05 -5.00 -1.43
CA TYR A 8 8.67 -3.69 -1.24
C TYR A 8 8.87 -2.94 -2.56
N ARG A 9 9.23 -3.64 -3.64
CA ARG A 9 9.30 -3.06 -4.98
C ARG A 9 7.94 -2.64 -5.50
N TYR A 10 6.90 -3.41 -5.19
CA TYR A 10 5.51 -3.06 -5.57
C TYR A 10 4.99 -1.87 -4.77
N ALA A 11 5.31 -1.79 -3.48
CA ALA A 11 4.97 -0.63 -2.66
C ALA A 11 5.65 0.64 -3.18
N LEU A 12 6.96 0.57 -3.48
CA LEU A 12 7.69 1.69 -4.08
C LEU A 12 7.08 2.09 -5.44
N PHE A 13 6.71 1.12 -6.26
CA PHE A 13 6.06 1.38 -7.54
C PHE A 13 4.73 2.13 -7.35
N VAL A 14 3.85 1.70 -6.44
CA VAL A 14 2.57 2.37 -6.14
C VAL A 14 2.77 3.80 -5.64
N VAL A 15 3.79 4.05 -4.81
CA VAL A 15 4.09 5.41 -4.32
C VAL A 15 4.53 6.31 -5.47
N LEU A 16 5.32 5.78 -6.40
CA LEU A 16 5.81 6.53 -7.56
C LEU A 16 4.79 6.61 -8.69
N SER A 17 3.80 5.71 -8.76
CA SER A 17 2.94 5.60 -9.93
C SER A 17 2.04 6.82 -10.12
N VAL A 18 1.55 7.42 -9.02
CA VAL A 18 0.74 8.66 -9.05
C VAL A 18 1.52 9.85 -9.61
N PRO A 19 2.70 10.25 -9.08
CA PRO A 19 3.46 11.36 -9.66
C PRO A 19 3.95 11.05 -11.09
N LEU A 20 4.27 9.78 -11.38
CA LEU A 20 4.66 9.37 -12.73
C LEU A 20 3.52 9.45 -13.74
N ALA A 21 2.28 9.16 -13.34
CA ALA A 21 1.13 9.28 -14.21
C ALA A 21 0.78 10.75 -14.52
N VAL A 22 1.02 11.66 -13.58
CA VAL A 22 0.95 13.12 -13.83
C VAL A 22 2.07 13.54 -14.80
N TRP A 23 3.31 13.06 -14.57
CA TRP A 23 4.46 13.36 -15.42
C TRP A 23 4.36 12.77 -16.83
N ALA A 24 3.58 11.70 -17.01
CA ALA A 24 3.35 11.06 -18.31
C ALA A 24 2.74 12.00 -19.36
N VAL A 25 2.06 13.07 -18.92
CA VAL A 25 1.56 14.14 -19.81
C VAL A 25 2.72 14.89 -20.48
N VAL A 26 3.87 15.01 -19.81
CA VAL A 26 5.06 15.73 -20.27
C VAL A 26 5.97 14.84 -21.10
N ASP A 27 6.33 13.65 -20.60
CA ASP A 27 7.33 12.77 -21.22
C ASP A 27 6.74 11.64 -22.08
N GLY A 28 5.41 11.57 -22.19
CA GLY A 28 4.72 10.53 -22.93
C GLY A 28 4.73 9.15 -22.26
N GLY A 29 5.01 9.06 -20.97
CA GLY A 29 5.01 7.83 -20.16
C GLY A 29 6.36 7.12 -20.08
N GLU A 30 7.46 7.78 -20.45
CA GLU A 30 8.81 7.17 -20.46
C GLU A 30 9.32 6.88 -19.05
N ALA A 31 9.19 7.81 -18.11
CA ALA A 31 9.58 7.61 -16.72
C ALA A 31 8.77 6.47 -16.07
N GLN A 32 7.46 6.41 -16.31
CA GLN A 32 6.61 5.32 -15.83
C GLN A 32 7.07 3.97 -16.38
N ARG A 33 7.45 3.90 -17.65
CA ARG A 33 8.02 2.69 -18.27
C ARG A 33 9.33 2.28 -17.60
N LEU A 34 10.28 3.20 -17.44
CA LEU A 34 11.59 2.91 -16.82
C LEU A 34 11.43 2.36 -15.39
N VAL A 35 10.55 2.97 -14.60
CA VAL A 35 10.27 2.54 -13.22
C VAL A 35 9.53 1.20 -13.21
N ALA A 36 8.58 0.97 -14.12
CA ALA A 36 7.92 -0.33 -14.27
C ALA A 36 8.93 -1.43 -14.65
N THR A 37 9.84 -1.17 -15.58
CA THR A 37 10.90 -2.12 -15.95
C THR A 37 11.83 -2.42 -14.79
N ALA A 38 12.25 -1.40 -14.03
CA ALA A 38 13.15 -1.59 -12.89
C ALA A 38 12.49 -2.34 -11.72
N LEU A 39 11.27 -1.94 -11.33
CA LEU A 39 10.62 -2.42 -10.12
C LEU A 39 9.75 -3.66 -10.36
N LEU A 40 9.00 -3.67 -11.46
CA LEU A 40 8.09 -4.77 -11.82
C LEU A 40 8.72 -5.79 -12.77
N ARG A 41 9.93 -5.51 -13.29
CA ARG A 41 10.65 -6.36 -14.27
C ARG A 41 9.83 -6.61 -15.53
N ARG A 42 9.10 -5.58 -16.00
CA ARG A 42 8.21 -5.64 -17.16
C ARG A 42 8.22 -4.34 -17.95
N GLU A 43 8.20 -4.47 -19.27
CA GLU A 43 8.11 -3.34 -20.21
C GLU A 43 6.65 -3.13 -20.65
N PRO A 44 5.95 -2.10 -20.14
CA PRO A 44 4.62 -1.76 -20.63
C PRO A 44 4.67 -1.19 -22.06
N ARG A 45 3.57 -1.36 -22.81
CA ARG A 45 3.43 -0.74 -24.13
C ARG A 45 3.41 0.78 -24.01
N ARG A 46 4.11 1.47 -24.94
CA ARG A 46 4.08 2.94 -25.03
C ARG A 46 2.67 3.41 -25.40
N SER A 47 2.01 4.14 -24.50
CA SER A 47 0.77 4.85 -24.80
C SER A 47 0.54 5.98 -23.79
N ARG A 48 0.23 7.18 -24.28
CA ARG A 48 -0.14 8.32 -23.43
C ARG A 48 -1.47 8.10 -22.72
N LEU A 49 -2.39 7.37 -23.35
CA LEU A 49 -3.72 7.08 -22.81
C LEU A 49 -3.69 5.99 -21.73
N SER A 50 -2.73 5.07 -21.80
CA SER A 50 -2.62 4.00 -20.80
C SER A 50 -2.13 4.53 -19.44
N GLY A 51 -1.21 5.50 -19.43
CA GLY A 51 -0.74 6.14 -18.18
C GLY A 51 -1.88 6.81 -17.39
N LEU A 52 -2.78 7.53 -18.07
CA LEU A 52 -3.96 8.14 -17.45
C LEU A 52 -4.99 7.09 -17.01
N ALA A 53 -5.15 6.00 -17.75
CA ALA A 53 -6.05 4.91 -17.38
C ALA A 53 -5.62 4.18 -16.10
N ALA A 54 -4.32 4.23 -15.75
CA ALA A 54 -3.80 3.67 -14.51
C ALA A 54 -4.02 4.57 -13.28
N VAL A 55 -4.27 5.88 -13.45
CA VAL A 55 -4.40 6.83 -12.32
C VAL A 55 -5.47 6.40 -11.29
N PRO A 56 -6.70 6.02 -11.69
CA PRO A 56 -7.72 5.65 -10.71
C PRO A 56 -7.32 4.43 -9.88
N ILE A 57 -6.72 3.42 -10.52
CA ILE A 57 -6.30 2.21 -9.81
C ILE A 57 -5.08 2.46 -8.92
N ASP A 58 -4.15 3.32 -9.36
CA ASP A 58 -2.99 3.74 -8.59
C ASP A 58 -3.41 4.50 -7.33
N LEU A 59 -4.34 5.45 -7.45
CA LEU A 59 -4.87 6.21 -6.33
C LEU A 59 -5.61 5.32 -5.32
N VAL A 60 -6.50 4.44 -5.79
CA VAL A 60 -7.22 3.50 -4.92
C VAL A 60 -6.23 2.58 -4.20
N THR A 61 -5.24 2.06 -4.92
CA THR A 61 -4.24 1.16 -4.33
C THR A 61 -3.37 1.88 -3.31
N LEU A 62 -2.95 3.12 -3.61
CA LEU A 62 -2.19 3.96 -2.69
C LEU A 62 -2.99 4.24 -1.41
N ALA A 63 -4.26 4.61 -1.54
CA ALA A 63 -5.15 4.86 -0.40
C ALA A 63 -5.34 3.60 0.46
N VAL A 64 -5.67 2.47 -0.16
CA VAL A 64 -5.90 1.19 0.55
C VAL A 64 -4.63 0.70 1.21
N THR A 65 -3.50 0.72 0.52
CA THR A 65 -2.20 0.27 1.06
C THR A 65 -1.72 1.18 2.17
N GLY A 66 -1.87 2.51 2.00
CA GLY A 66 -1.56 3.50 3.02
C GLY A 66 -2.42 3.31 4.27
N TYR A 67 -3.72 3.10 4.11
CA TYR A 67 -4.63 2.80 5.22
C TYR A 67 -4.23 1.53 5.97
N CYS A 68 -3.87 0.46 5.25
CA CYS A 68 -3.39 -0.77 5.88
C CYS A 68 -2.11 -0.53 6.69
N TRP A 69 -1.14 0.22 6.16
CA TRP A 69 0.10 0.54 6.89
C TRP A 69 -0.14 1.40 8.14
N ILE A 70 -1.01 2.41 8.04
CA ILE A 70 -1.46 3.17 9.22
C ILE A 70 -2.10 2.22 10.23
N GLY A 71 -2.96 1.32 9.76
CA GLY A 71 -3.58 0.27 10.57
C GLY A 71 -2.55 -0.60 11.30
N VAL A 72 -1.48 -1.05 10.63
CA VAL A 72 -0.38 -1.80 11.25
C VAL A 72 0.25 -0.99 12.38
N VAL A 73 0.68 0.23 12.11
CA VAL A 73 1.38 1.08 13.10
C VAL A 73 0.48 1.36 14.29
N VAL A 74 -0.72 1.86 14.05
CA VAL A 74 -1.67 2.27 15.09
C VAL A 74 -2.10 1.08 15.96
N ASN A 75 -2.22 -0.13 15.39
CA ASN A 75 -2.60 -1.32 16.16
C ASN A 75 -1.44 -1.96 16.92
N LEU A 76 -0.25 -2.04 16.34
CA LEU A 76 0.92 -2.57 17.06
C LEU A 76 1.37 -1.61 18.17
N ALA A 77 1.32 -0.31 17.90
CA ALA A 77 1.62 0.76 18.86
C ALA A 77 0.42 1.13 19.75
N TYR A 78 -0.59 0.25 19.88
CA TYR A 78 -1.76 0.50 20.73
C TYR A 78 -1.41 1.03 22.13
N PRO A 79 -0.43 0.44 22.86
CA PRO A 79 -0.09 0.91 24.22
C PRO A 79 0.45 2.33 24.27
N THR A 80 0.93 2.86 23.14
CA THR A 80 1.54 4.19 23.02
C THR A 80 0.68 5.16 22.21
N ARG A 81 -0.60 4.85 21.94
CA ARG A 81 -1.51 5.68 21.15
C ARG A 81 -1.68 7.11 21.68
N SER A 82 -1.63 7.27 23.00
CA SER A 82 -1.69 8.59 23.66
C SER A 82 -0.54 9.52 23.25
N LEU A 83 0.62 8.99 22.90
CA LEU A 83 1.75 9.78 22.39
C LEU A 83 1.46 10.41 21.01
N PHE A 84 0.47 9.89 20.29
CA PHE A 84 0.03 10.38 18.98
C PHE A 84 -1.28 11.19 19.08
N GLY A 85 -1.68 11.63 20.28
CA GLY A 85 -2.90 12.42 20.49
C GLY A 85 -4.21 11.61 20.43
N MET A 86 -4.14 10.28 20.48
CA MET A 86 -5.33 9.41 20.57
C MET A 86 -5.67 9.09 22.03
N SER A 87 -6.90 8.63 22.30
CA SER A 87 -7.25 8.13 23.64
C SER A 87 -6.37 6.94 24.02
N GLY A 88 -5.88 6.94 25.26
CA GLY A 88 -5.20 5.79 25.88
C GLY A 88 -6.14 4.92 26.73
N GLU A 89 -7.43 5.27 26.80
CA GLU A 89 -8.41 4.51 27.57
C GLU A 89 -8.67 3.16 26.89
N TYR A 90 -8.47 2.08 27.63
CA TYR A 90 -8.57 0.70 27.13
C TYR A 90 -9.64 -0.12 27.83
N ARG A 91 -10.24 0.37 28.93
CA ARG A 91 -11.20 -0.40 29.72
C ARG A 91 -12.44 -0.82 28.92
N ASP A 92 -12.91 0.06 28.04
CA ASP A 92 -14.07 -0.16 27.19
C ASP A 92 -13.70 -0.64 25.77
N SER A 93 -12.41 -0.92 25.54
CA SER A 93 -11.93 -1.40 24.24
C SER A 93 -12.11 -2.92 24.08
N TRP A 94 -12.13 -3.39 22.83
CA TRP A 94 -12.17 -4.83 22.56
C TRP A 94 -10.92 -5.52 23.11
N GLY A 95 -11.13 -6.52 23.98
CA GLY A 95 -10.06 -7.17 24.73
C GLY A 95 -9.82 -6.62 26.15
N GLY A 96 -10.55 -5.59 26.59
CA GLY A 96 -10.54 -5.09 27.97
C GLY A 96 -11.00 -6.12 29.02
N PRO A 97 -10.88 -5.84 30.33
CA PRO A 97 -10.54 -4.55 30.94
C PRO A 97 -9.04 -4.35 31.22
N THR A 98 -8.18 -5.22 30.69
CA THR A 98 -6.72 -5.10 30.87
C THR A 98 -6.06 -4.54 29.62
N LEU A 99 -4.97 -3.78 29.80
CA LEU A 99 -4.17 -3.27 28.67
C LEU A 99 -3.63 -4.41 27.80
N ALA A 100 -3.23 -5.53 28.43
CA ALA A 100 -2.70 -6.69 27.72
C ALA A 100 -3.73 -7.33 26.79
N GLY A 101 -4.97 -7.51 27.25
CA GLY A 101 -6.04 -8.07 26.43
C GLY A 101 -6.46 -7.13 25.29
N ALA A 102 -6.58 -5.83 25.56
CA ALA A 102 -6.85 -4.81 24.54
C ALA A 102 -5.75 -4.82 23.47
N TRP A 103 -4.49 -4.78 23.91
CA TRP A 103 -3.35 -4.84 22.99
C TRP A 103 -3.33 -6.13 22.17
N ALA A 104 -3.63 -7.29 22.74
CA ALA A 104 -3.62 -8.55 22.00
C ALA A 104 -4.60 -8.54 20.81
N VAL A 105 -5.83 -8.04 21.01
CA VAL A 105 -6.84 -7.94 19.94
C VAL A 105 -6.37 -6.96 18.85
N HIS A 106 -5.89 -5.79 19.26
CA HIS A 106 -5.42 -4.79 18.30
C HIS A 106 -4.16 -5.25 17.57
N ALA A 107 -3.16 -5.79 18.26
CA ALA A 107 -1.95 -6.32 17.65
C ALA A 107 -2.27 -7.41 16.62
N LEU A 108 -3.24 -8.29 16.89
CA LEU A 108 -3.72 -9.26 15.92
C LEU A 108 -4.28 -8.59 14.66
N ALA A 109 -5.11 -7.55 14.80
CA ALA A 109 -5.59 -6.77 13.65
C ALA A 109 -4.43 -6.12 12.88
N GLY A 110 -3.43 -5.59 13.57
CA GLY A 110 -2.20 -5.06 12.96
C GLY A 110 -1.44 -6.12 12.15
N ILE A 111 -1.30 -7.34 12.68
CA ILE A 111 -0.68 -8.47 11.98
C ILE A 111 -1.49 -8.85 10.74
N VAL A 112 -2.83 -8.88 10.83
CA VAL A 112 -3.70 -9.14 9.67
C VAL A 112 -3.46 -8.12 8.56
N PHE A 113 -3.43 -6.82 8.88
CA PHE A 113 -3.10 -5.78 7.90
C PHE A 113 -1.71 -5.98 7.29
N LEU A 114 -0.69 -6.28 8.11
CA LEU A 114 0.69 -6.51 7.66
C LEU A 114 0.76 -7.65 6.65
N LEU A 115 0.04 -8.74 6.91
CA LEU A 115 0.00 -9.91 6.03
C LEU A 115 -0.84 -9.66 4.77
N LEU A 116 -1.84 -8.77 4.83
CA LEU A 116 -2.73 -8.45 3.72
C LEU A 116 -2.06 -7.57 2.65
N VAL A 117 -1.21 -6.62 3.05
CA VAL A 117 -0.55 -5.67 2.13
C VAL A 117 0.15 -6.35 0.94
N PRO A 118 0.97 -7.41 1.12
CA PRO A 118 1.58 -8.10 -0.01
C PRO A 118 0.59 -8.69 -1.02
N TRP A 119 -0.61 -9.11 -0.58
CA TRP A 119 -1.65 -9.63 -1.48
C TRP A 119 -2.32 -8.51 -2.26
N ILE A 120 -2.63 -7.39 -1.60
CA ILE A 120 -3.17 -6.17 -2.25
C ILE A 120 -2.22 -5.72 -3.35
N LEU A 121 -0.92 -5.60 -3.05
CA LEU A 121 0.10 -5.17 -4.01
C LEU A 121 0.25 -6.14 -5.18
N ARG A 122 0.16 -7.46 -4.94
CA ARG A 122 0.15 -8.45 -6.02
C ARG A 122 -1.07 -8.34 -6.93
N ALA A 123 -2.25 -8.17 -6.34
CA ALA A 123 -3.50 -7.98 -7.08
C ALA A 123 -3.44 -6.70 -7.91
N TYR A 124 -2.98 -5.61 -7.33
CA TYR A 124 -2.73 -4.35 -8.02
C TYR A 124 -1.82 -4.53 -9.23
N VAL A 125 -0.63 -5.13 -9.06
CA VAL A 125 0.30 -5.34 -10.18
C VAL A 125 -0.33 -6.20 -11.28
N ALA A 126 -1.15 -7.20 -10.91
CA ALA A 126 -1.86 -8.03 -11.88
C ALA A 126 -2.90 -7.23 -12.69
N VAL A 127 -3.66 -6.35 -12.05
CA VAL A 127 -4.64 -5.49 -12.75
C VAL A 127 -3.93 -4.41 -13.56
N TRP A 128 -2.92 -3.76 -12.98
CA TRP A 128 -2.11 -2.74 -13.65
C TRP A 128 -1.51 -3.27 -14.96
N ARG A 129 -0.97 -4.50 -14.95
CA ARG A 129 -0.47 -5.18 -16.16
C ARG A 129 -1.54 -5.31 -17.24
N ARG A 130 -2.76 -5.71 -16.88
CA ARG A 130 -3.88 -5.84 -17.83
C ARG A 130 -4.25 -4.49 -18.44
N VAL A 131 -4.30 -3.43 -17.61
CA VAL A 131 -4.62 -2.06 -18.07
C VAL A 131 -3.53 -1.52 -18.99
N MET A 132 -2.27 -1.84 -18.72
CA MET A 132 -1.11 -1.33 -19.48
C MET A 132 -0.71 -2.23 -20.67
N GLY A 133 -1.40 -3.36 -20.87
CA GLY A 133 -1.11 -4.31 -21.94
C GLY A 133 0.25 -5.00 -21.82
N ALA A 134 0.65 -5.36 -20.59
CA ALA A 134 1.95 -5.93 -20.20
C ALA A 134 1.86 -7.34 -19.59
#